data_AF-A0AAU4EHP0-F1
#
_entry.id   AF-A0AAU4EHP0-F1
#
_cell.length_a   1.000
_cell.length_b   1.000
_cell.length_c   1.000
_cell.angle_alpha   90.00
_cell.angle_beta   90.00
_cell.angle_gamma   90.00
#
_symmetry.space_group_name_H-M   'P 1'
#
loop_
_entity.id
_entity.type
_entity.pdbx_description
1 polymer ?
#
loop_
_entity_poly.entity_id
_entity_poly.type
_entity_poly.pdbx_seq_one_letter_code
_entity_poly.pdbx_strand_id
1 'polypeptide(L)'
;MLILFLAVVLADEHGSLASLHERLVEAGRGDEQHWAHGRDVKSLQNSTTKLVGKSAYRPPRWELIVVFLQLQLPPEHLPLILGVAAGLYRHAYDLPGPPPDYTGPFYLPEWARHTRTTPEMISDDLQKRLAPPVQEPAGEPAAPEIPADLDVTELVADLRRYRQLLPFVLRGIRELDLEVGRQRERADYAEIALQLQQQQFVEFHQLKHDYRELQRQHEKLQNLYAKHLMRELPGSSRASVQQVIDDQLSVTNRVPVPRPVWEFTESDGKGGELAEDASSAS
;
A
#
# COMPACT_ATOMS: atom_id res chain seq x y z
N MET A 1 -2.46 -8.12 7.68
CA MET A 1 -1.94 -9.48 7.90
C MET A 1 -2.84 -10.59 7.37
N LEU A 2 -4.15 -10.61 7.69
CA LEU A 2 -5.07 -11.64 7.16
C LEU A 2 -5.06 -11.75 5.62
N ILE A 3 -5.09 -10.63 4.90
CA ILE A 3 -5.04 -10.62 3.43
C ILE A 3 -3.77 -11.30 2.90
N LEU A 4 -2.61 -10.96 3.48
CA LEU A 4 -1.32 -11.55 3.10
C LEU A 4 -1.29 -13.05 3.39
N PHE A 5 -1.79 -13.47 4.55
CA PHE A 5 -1.93 -14.87 4.91
C PHE A 5 -2.79 -15.64 3.89
N LEU A 6 -3.96 -15.11 3.55
CA LEU A 6 -4.83 -15.70 2.55
C LEU A 6 -4.14 -15.76 1.18
N ALA A 7 -3.38 -14.74 0.80
CA ALA A 7 -2.64 -14.74 -0.46
C ALA A 7 -1.59 -15.86 -0.51
N VAL A 8 -0.88 -16.12 0.59
CA VAL A 8 0.12 -17.21 0.70
C VAL A 8 -0.56 -18.57 0.66
N VAL A 9 -1.62 -18.76 1.45
CA VAL A 9 -2.31 -20.05 1.59
C VAL A 9 -3.10 -20.44 0.35
N LEU A 10 -3.68 -19.45 -0.34
CA LEU A 10 -4.52 -19.70 -1.51
C LEU A 10 -3.73 -19.76 -2.82
N ALA A 11 -2.47 -19.33 -2.81
CA ALA A 11 -1.61 -19.42 -3.97
C ALA A 11 -1.31 -20.90 -4.32
N ASP A 12 -1.30 -21.19 -5.61
CA ASP A 12 -0.79 -22.45 -6.15
C ASP A 12 0.75 -22.49 -6.15
N GLU A 13 1.32 -23.58 -6.64
CA GLU A 13 2.78 -23.80 -6.71
C GLU A 13 3.52 -22.73 -7.51
N HIS A 14 2.80 -21.96 -8.35
CA HIS A 14 3.35 -20.88 -9.15
C HIS A 14 3.12 -19.49 -8.53
N GLY A 15 2.56 -19.42 -7.32
CA GLY A 15 2.23 -18.16 -6.66
C GLY A 15 0.98 -17.49 -7.24
N SER A 16 0.14 -18.23 -7.97
CA SER A 16 -1.06 -17.73 -8.63
C SER A 16 -2.35 -18.20 -7.94
N LEU A 17 -3.46 -17.50 -8.17
CA LEU A 17 -4.78 -17.89 -7.67
C LEU A 17 -5.60 -18.67 -8.73
N ALA A 18 -4.96 -19.10 -9.83
CA ALA A 18 -5.64 -19.72 -10.96
C ALA A 18 -6.43 -20.98 -10.54
N SER A 19 -5.80 -21.86 -9.76
CA SER A 19 -6.45 -23.07 -9.23
C SER A 19 -7.70 -22.76 -8.40
N LEU A 20 -7.64 -21.71 -7.57
CA LEU A 20 -8.79 -21.28 -6.77
C LEU A 20 -9.94 -20.79 -7.66
N HIS A 21 -9.65 -20.04 -8.73
CA HIS A 21 -10.68 -19.54 -9.64
C HIS A 21 -11.40 -20.67 -10.36
N GLU A 22 -10.68 -21.67 -10.84
CA GLU A 22 -11.26 -22.85 -11.49
C GLU A 22 -12.17 -23.62 -10.51
N ARG A 23 -11.70 -23.86 -9.28
CA ARG A 23 -12.50 -24.52 -8.23
C ARG A 23 -13.73 -23.71 -7.83
N LEU A 24 -13.65 -22.38 -7.81
CA LEU A 24 -14.79 -21.50 -7.53
C LEU A 24 -15.85 -21.54 -8.64
N VAL A 25 -15.43 -21.58 -9.92
CA VAL A 25 -16.37 -21.76 -11.03
C VAL A 25 -17.09 -23.10 -10.91
N GLU A 26 -16.35 -24.16 -10.62
CA GLU A 26 -16.92 -25.50 -10.52
C GLU A 26 -17.88 -25.61 -9.33
N ALA A 27 -17.50 -25.10 -8.15
CA ALA A 27 -18.38 -25.04 -6.99
C ALA A 27 -19.67 -24.24 -7.26
N GLY A 28 -19.56 -23.13 -8.00
CA GLY A 28 -20.70 -22.29 -8.37
C GLY A 28 -21.65 -22.91 -9.40
N ARG A 29 -21.24 -23.95 -10.14
CA ARG A 29 -22.13 -24.67 -11.08
C ARG A 29 -23.12 -25.58 -10.38
N GLY A 30 -22.75 -26.11 -9.21
CA GLY A 30 -23.56 -27.07 -8.45
C GLY A 30 -24.55 -26.45 -7.48
N ASP A 31 -24.45 -25.16 -7.20
CA ASP A 31 -25.26 -24.47 -6.19
C ASP A 31 -25.64 -23.06 -6.64
N GLU A 32 -26.94 -22.83 -6.87
CA GLU A 32 -27.50 -21.52 -7.28
C GLU A 32 -27.36 -20.45 -6.18
N GLN A 33 -27.25 -20.86 -4.92
CA GLN A 33 -27.05 -19.94 -3.79
C GLN A 33 -25.57 -19.59 -3.60
N HIS A 34 -24.66 -20.29 -4.29
CA HIS A 34 -23.23 -20.02 -4.17
C HIS A 34 -22.88 -18.67 -4.81
N TRP A 35 -22.08 -17.87 -4.11
CA TRP A 35 -21.74 -16.49 -4.53
C TRP A 35 -21.07 -16.40 -5.92
N ALA A 36 -20.44 -17.49 -6.37
CA ALA A 36 -19.79 -17.61 -7.68
C ALA A 36 -20.74 -18.08 -8.81
N HIS A 37 -21.99 -18.41 -8.50
CA HIS A 37 -22.95 -18.90 -9.48
C HIS A 37 -23.13 -17.92 -10.65
N GLY A 38 -23.10 -18.45 -11.88
CA GLY A 38 -23.23 -17.67 -13.12
C GLY A 38 -22.08 -16.72 -13.44
N ARG A 39 -20.98 -16.73 -12.67
CA ARG A 39 -19.81 -15.86 -12.91
C ARG A 39 -18.75 -16.58 -13.74
N ASP A 40 -18.12 -15.84 -14.65
CA ASP A 40 -16.96 -16.32 -15.39
C ASP A 40 -15.65 -16.16 -14.60
N VAL A 41 -14.60 -16.84 -15.06
CA VAL A 41 -13.26 -16.81 -14.44
C VAL A 41 -12.74 -15.37 -14.31
N LYS A 42 -12.96 -14.52 -15.32
CA LYS A 42 -12.49 -13.13 -15.34
C LYS A 42 -13.18 -12.27 -14.27
N SER A 43 -14.50 -12.43 -14.07
CA SER A 43 -15.24 -11.75 -13.02
C SER A 43 -14.80 -12.20 -11.62
N LEU A 44 -14.54 -13.50 -11.45
CA LEU A 44 -14.01 -14.04 -10.20
C LEU A 44 -12.59 -13.59 -9.91
N GLN A 45 -11.72 -13.51 -10.92
CA GLN A 45 -10.38 -12.91 -10.83
C GLN A 45 -10.46 -11.47 -10.33
N ASN A 46 -11.25 -10.63 -11.00
CA ASN A 46 -11.42 -9.23 -10.58
C ASN A 46 -11.95 -9.10 -9.14
N SER A 47 -12.86 -9.98 -8.74
CA SER A 47 -13.44 -9.98 -7.39
C SER A 47 -12.42 -10.43 -6.35
N THR A 48 -11.71 -11.53 -6.60
CA THR A 48 -10.70 -12.07 -5.68
C THR A 48 -9.47 -11.18 -5.57
N THR A 49 -9.03 -10.52 -6.65
CA THR A 49 -7.92 -9.54 -6.58
C THR A 49 -8.26 -8.36 -5.65
N LYS A 50 -9.53 -7.94 -5.58
CA LYS A 50 -9.98 -6.90 -4.64
C LYS A 50 -10.08 -7.37 -3.19
N LEU A 51 -10.12 -8.68 -2.95
CA LEU A 51 -10.27 -9.27 -1.61
C LEU A 51 -8.94 -9.76 -1.03
N VAL A 52 -8.09 -10.36 -1.87
CA VAL A 52 -6.87 -11.07 -1.46
C VAL A 52 -5.63 -10.58 -2.22
N GLY A 53 -5.80 -9.79 -3.29
CA GLY A 53 -4.69 -9.30 -4.11
C GLY A 53 -4.02 -8.02 -3.58
N LYS A 54 -3.05 -7.51 -4.34
CA LYS A 54 -2.29 -6.28 -4.00
C LYS A 54 -3.17 -5.05 -3.77
N SER A 55 -4.33 -4.99 -4.41
CA SER A 55 -5.29 -3.88 -4.28
C SER A 55 -6.33 -4.10 -3.19
N ALA A 56 -6.21 -5.16 -2.39
CA ALA A 56 -7.16 -5.46 -1.33
C ALA A 56 -6.98 -4.51 -0.16
N TYR A 57 -7.97 -3.63 0.04
CA TYR A 57 -7.97 -2.65 1.12
C TYR A 57 -8.73 -3.13 2.36
N ARG A 58 -9.62 -4.11 2.20
CA ARG A 58 -10.42 -4.68 3.29
C ARG A 58 -10.33 -6.20 3.27
N PRO A 59 -10.22 -6.84 4.45
CA PRO A 59 -10.29 -8.29 4.50
C PRO A 59 -11.62 -8.80 3.95
N PRO A 60 -11.64 -9.98 3.32
CA PRO A 60 -12.88 -10.65 2.94
C PRO A 60 -13.71 -10.99 4.16
N ARG A 61 -15.03 -11.14 3.97
CA ARG A 61 -15.93 -11.63 5.04
C ARG A 61 -15.58 -13.06 5.44
N TRP A 62 -15.87 -13.42 6.68
CA TRP A 62 -15.55 -14.74 7.23
C TRP A 62 -16.10 -15.90 6.39
N GLU A 63 -17.34 -15.79 5.91
CA GLU A 63 -17.99 -16.85 5.13
C GLU A 63 -17.23 -17.11 3.82
N LEU A 64 -16.71 -16.06 3.17
CA LEU A 64 -15.88 -16.19 1.98
C LEU A 64 -14.51 -16.80 2.27
N ILE A 65 -13.91 -16.48 3.42
CA ILE A 65 -12.64 -17.08 3.85
C ILE A 65 -12.80 -18.58 3.99
N VAL A 66 -13.88 -19.02 4.66
CA VAL A 66 -14.18 -20.45 4.83
C VAL A 66 -14.31 -21.14 3.48
N VAL A 67 -15.07 -20.56 2.54
CA VAL A 67 -15.23 -21.09 1.18
C VAL A 67 -13.89 -21.20 0.46
N PHE A 68 -13.05 -20.17 0.48
CA PHE A 68 -11.75 -20.20 -0.21
C PHE A 68 -10.84 -21.29 0.33
N LEU A 69 -10.77 -21.40 1.66
CA LEU A 69 -9.91 -22.38 2.33
C LEU A 69 -10.41 -23.81 2.11
N GLN A 70 -11.73 -24.05 2.19
CA GLN A 70 -12.34 -25.35 1.93
C GLN A 70 -12.10 -25.84 0.49
N LEU A 71 -12.16 -24.93 -0.48
CA LEU A 71 -11.95 -25.28 -1.88
C LEU A 71 -10.48 -25.55 -2.19
N GLN A 72 -9.55 -24.81 -1.58
CA GLN A 72 -8.14 -24.89 -1.95
C GLN A 72 -7.36 -25.96 -1.16
N LEU A 73 -7.71 -26.18 0.10
CA LEU A 73 -6.87 -26.97 1.01
C LEU A 73 -7.36 -28.41 1.17
N PRO A 74 -6.43 -29.37 1.40
CA PRO A 74 -6.80 -30.70 1.85
C PRO A 74 -7.57 -30.64 3.18
N PRO A 75 -8.57 -31.54 3.39
CA PRO A 75 -9.39 -31.55 4.60
C PRO A 75 -8.58 -31.78 5.89
N GLU A 76 -7.44 -32.44 5.78
CA GLU A 76 -6.51 -32.70 6.90
C GLU A 76 -5.89 -31.42 7.47
N HIS A 77 -5.59 -30.45 6.61
CA HIS A 77 -4.93 -29.20 6.99
C HIS A 77 -5.94 -28.09 7.35
N LEU A 78 -7.18 -28.26 6.91
CA LEU A 78 -8.22 -27.24 7.01
C LEU A 78 -8.49 -26.76 8.45
N PRO A 79 -8.62 -27.63 9.49
CA PRO A 79 -8.88 -27.17 10.85
C PRO A 79 -7.78 -26.26 11.41
N LEU A 80 -6.52 -26.61 11.15
CA LEU A 80 -5.36 -25.84 11.61
C LEU A 80 -5.32 -24.47 10.93
N ILE A 81 -5.47 -24.45 9.60
CA ILE A 81 -5.42 -23.22 8.83
C ILE A 81 -6.63 -22.31 9.13
N LEU A 82 -7.82 -22.88 9.33
CA LEU A 82 -8.99 -22.13 9.80
C LEU A 82 -8.76 -21.52 11.20
N GLY A 83 -8.08 -22.22 12.10
CA GLY A 83 -7.70 -21.70 13.41
C GLY A 83 -6.78 -20.48 13.33
N VAL A 84 -5.82 -20.48 12.40
CA VAL A 84 -4.98 -19.31 12.10
C VAL A 84 -5.82 -18.18 11.52
N ALA A 85 -6.63 -18.48 10.51
CA ALA A 85 -7.47 -17.50 9.83
C ALA A 85 -8.44 -16.82 10.81
N ALA A 86 -9.06 -17.58 11.72
CA ALA A 86 -9.94 -17.07 12.75
C ALA A 86 -9.21 -16.13 13.73
N GLY A 87 -7.99 -16.50 14.16
CA GLY A 87 -7.16 -15.65 15.01
C GLY A 87 -6.78 -14.33 14.33
N LEU A 88 -6.39 -14.39 13.06
CA LEU A 88 -6.06 -13.22 12.25
C LEU A 88 -7.29 -12.35 11.94
N TYR A 89 -8.44 -12.96 11.68
CA TYR A 89 -9.70 -12.25 11.44
C TYR A 89 -10.15 -11.49 12.68
N ARG A 90 -10.13 -12.16 13.85
CA ARG A 90 -10.39 -11.52 15.13
C ARG A 90 -9.50 -10.31 15.35
N HIS A 91 -8.20 -10.48 15.10
CA HIS A 91 -7.23 -9.40 15.28
C HIS A 91 -7.43 -8.25 14.29
N ALA A 92 -7.81 -8.54 13.04
CA ALA A 92 -8.04 -7.51 12.02
C ALA A 92 -9.28 -6.64 12.28
N TYR A 93 -10.26 -7.16 13.02
CA TYR A 93 -11.55 -6.51 13.31
C TYR A 93 -11.76 -6.18 14.79
N ASP A 94 -10.73 -6.32 15.63
CA ASP A 94 -10.78 -6.14 17.09
C ASP A 94 -11.97 -6.84 17.77
N LEU A 95 -12.26 -8.07 17.33
CA LEU A 95 -13.40 -8.82 17.85
C LEU A 95 -13.11 -9.40 19.25
N PRO A 96 -14.11 -9.44 20.15
CA PRO A 96 -13.95 -10.00 21.49
C PRO A 96 -13.78 -11.52 21.49
N GLY A 97 -14.22 -12.21 20.43
CA GLY A 97 -14.23 -13.66 20.31
C GLY A 97 -13.92 -14.14 18.90
N PRO A 98 -14.06 -15.46 18.63
CA PRO A 98 -13.90 -16.01 17.29
C PRO A 98 -14.94 -15.44 16.32
N PRO A 99 -14.71 -15.56 15.00
CA PRO A 99 -15.70 -15.21 14.00
C PRO A 99 -17.03 -15.98 14.19
N PRO A 100 -18.16 -15.44 13.72
CA PRO A 100 -19.44 -16.14 13.72
C PRO A 100 -19.30 -17.53 13.10
N ASP A 101 -19.98 -18.52 13.67
CA ASP A 101 -20.02 -19.92 13.21
C ASP A 101 -18.70 -20.71 13.32
N TYR A 102 -17.61 -20.09 13.80
CA TYR A 102 -16.37 -20.82 14.10
C TYR A 102 -16.32 -21.26 15.57
N THR A 103 -16.33 -22.57 15.80
CA THR A 103 -16.29 -23.19 17.14
C THR A 103 -14.95 -23.83 17.49
N GLY A 104 -14.01 -23.86 16.55
CA GLY A 104 -12.71 -24.50 16.75
C GLY A 104 -11.74 -23.67 17.62
N PRO A 105 -10.61 -24.26 18.02
CA PRO A 105 -9.53 -23.49 18.63
C PRO A 105 -8.97 -22.50 17.61
N PHE A 106 -8.63 -21.29 18.05
CA PHE A 106 -7.94 -20.30 17.21
C PHE A 106 -6.70 -19.80 17.93
N TYR A 107 -5.71 -19.40 17.15
CA TYR A 107 -4.48 -18.82 17.68
C TYR A 107 -4.01 -17.70 16.77
N LEU A 108 -3.39 -16.70 17.37
CA LEU A 108 -2.76 -15.60 16.66
C LEU A 108 -1.27 -15.94 16.52
N PRO A 109 -0.75 -16.17 15.30
CA PRO A 109 0.67 -16.44 15.11
C PRO A 109 1.54 -15.27 15.58
N GLU A 110 2.75 -15.56 16.05
CA GLU A 110 3.67 -14.51 16.56
C GLU A 110 4.00 -13.48 15.49
N TRP A 111 4.23 -13.94 14.26
CA TRP A 111 4.53 -13.08 13.11
C TRP A 111 3.41 -12.07 12.82
N ALA A 112 2.18 -12.30 13.26
CA ALA A 112 1.08 -11.37 13.07
C ALA A 112 1.23 -10.09 13.92
N ARG A 113 2.07 -10.13 14.96
CA ARG A 113 2.41 -8.98 15.81
C ARG A 113 3.59 -8.18 15.27
N HIS A 114 4.28 -8.68 14.23
CA HIS A 114 5.45 -8.03 13.68
C HIS A 114 5.03 -6.89 12.75
N THR A 115 5.77 -5.79 12.78
CA THR A 115 5.54 -4.62 11.92
C THR A 115 5.75 -4.93 10.43
N ARG A 116 6.57 -5.94 10.11
CA ARG A 116 6.79 -6.46 8.76
C ARG A 116 6.66 -7.97 8.78
N THR A 117 5.56 -8.47 8.24
CA THR A 117 5.37 -9.89 7.95
C THR A 117 5.64 -10.11 6.47
N THR A 118 6.47 -11.08 6.13
CA THR A 118 6.72 -11.48 4.74
C THR A 118 6.01 -12.79 4.41
N PRO A 119 5.78 -13.09 3.11
CA PRO A 119 5.25 -14.38 2.67
C PRO A 119 6.04 -15.57 3.22
N GLU A 120 7.36 -15.46 3.24
CA GLU A 120 8.28 -16.53 3.67
C GLU A 120 8.09 -16.85 5.16
N MET A 121 7.92 -15.84 6.01
CA MET A 121 7.64 -16.05 7.44
C MET A 121 6.34 -16.83 7.66
N ILE A 122 5.33 -16.58 6.83
CA ILE A 122 4.04 -17.27 6.90
C ILE A 122 4.20 -18.72 6.42
N SER A 123 4.86 -18.91 5.28
CA SER A 123 5.13 -20.23 4.71
C SER A 123 5.95 -21.11 5.66
N ASP A 124 7.01 -20.58 6.26
CA ASP A 124 7.86 -21.31 7.20
C ASP A 124 7.11 -21.73 8.46
N ASP A 125 6.27 -20.85 9.02
CA ASP A 125 5.43 -21.17 10.18
C ASP A 125 4.38 -22.24 9.84
N LEU A 126 3.75 -22.14 8.67
CA LEU A 126 2.80 -23.14 8.20
C LEU A 126 3.45 -24.48 7.95
N GLN A 127 4.62 -24.53 7.31
CA GLN A 127 5.37 -25.77 7.10
C GLN A 127 5.74 -26.44 8.42
N LYS A 128 6.20 -25.68 9.42
CA LYS A 128 6.51 -26.22 10.75
C LYS A 128 5.28 -26.81 11.45
N ARG A 129 4.10 -26.22 11.24
CA ARG A 129 2.85 -26.65 11.88
C ARG A 129 2.17 -27.80 11.16
N LEU A 130 2.30 -27.85 9.83
CA LEU A 130 1.74 -28.89 8.98
C LEU A 130 2.69 -30.09 8.85
N ALA A 131 3.97 -29.93 9.20
CA ALA A 131 4.87 -31.06 9.30
C ALA A 131 4.27 -32.10 10.26
N PRO A 132 4.23 -33.38 9.87
CA PRO A 132 3.84 -34.43 10.80
C PRO A 132 4.71 -34.28 12.06
N PRO A 133 4.16 -34.51 13.26
CA PRO A 133 4.98 -34.55 14.45
C PRO A 133 6.12 -35.50 14.13
N VAL A 134 7.36 -34.98 14.16
CA VAL A 134 8.53 -35.83 14.05
C VAL A 134 8.29 -36.86 15.13
N GLN A 135 8.02 -38.10 14.72
CA GLN A 135 8.08 -39.23 15.62
C GLN A 135 9.55 -39.27 15.99
N GLU A 136 9.91 -38.54 17.05
CA GLU A 136 11.06 -38.91 17.85
C GLU A 136 10.85 -40.41 18.07
N PRO A 137 11.82 -41.26 17.65
CA PRO A 137 11.67 -42.69 17.85
C PRO A 137 11.26 -42.87 19.31
N ALA A 138 10.26 -43.70 19.55
CA ALA A 138 9.78 -44.05 20.88
C ALA A 138 10.89 -44.76 21.67
N GLY A 139 11.95 -44.04 22.01
CA GLY A 139 12.73 -44.26 23.20
C GLY A 139 11.95 -43.62 24.33
N GLU A 140 11.88 -44.32 25.46
CA GLU A 140 11.61 -43.67 26.74
C GLU A 140 12.35 -42.33 26.80
N PRO A 141 11.77 -41.26 27.37
CA PRO A 141 12.51 -40.03 27.60
C PRO A 141 13.74 -40.37 28.44
N ALA A 142 14.88 -40.54 27.78
CA ALA A 142 16.16 -40.51 28.45
C ALA A 142 16.20 -39.12 29.08
N ALA A 143 16.22 -39.10 30.41
CA ALA A 143 16.49 -37.87 31.15
C ALA A 143 17.66 -37.17 30.45
N PRO A 144 17.58 -35.85 30.18
CA PRO A 144 18.68 -35.17 29.51
C PRO A 144 19.95 -35.50 30.27
N GLU A 145 20.87 -36.23 29.63
CA GLU A 145 22.18 -36.52 30.19
C GLU A 145 22.91 -35.18 30.25
N ILE A 146 22.74 -34.50 31.37
CA ILE A 146 23.55 -33.34 31.75
C ILE A 146 24.99 -33.87 31.73
N PRO A 147 25.88 -33.30 30.88
CA PRO A 147 27.28 -33.68 30.88
C PRO A 147 27.79 -33.64 32.32
N ALA A 148 28.32 -34.75 32.83
CA ALA A 148 28.77 -34.86 34.22
C ALA A 148 29.89 -33.87 34.56
N ASP A 149 30.52 -33.27 33.53
CA ASP A 149 31.57 -32.26 33.61
C ASP A 149 31.11 -30.86 33.15
N LEU A 150 29.81 -30.56 33.18
CA LEU A 150 29.36 -29.19 32.91
C LEU A 150 29.83 -28.27 34.05
N ASP A 151 30.85 -27.46 33.78
CA ASP A 151 31.32 -26.45 34.72
C ASP A 151 30.24 -25.36 34.90
N VAL A 152 29.39 -25.59 35.90
CA VAL A 152 28.28 -24.70 36.29
C VAL A 152 28.81 -23.30 36.60
N THR A 153 30.07 -23.14 37.02
CA THR A 153 30.64 -21.82 37.28
C THR A 153 30.93 -21.03 36.00
N GLU A 154 31.37 -21.69 34.93
CA GLU A 154 31.58 -21.06 33.62
C GLU A 154 30.24 -20.66 32.98
N LEU A 155 29.24 -21.55 33.02
CA LEU A 155 27.90 -21.29 32.49
C LEU A 155 27.20 -20.11 33.22
N VAL A 156 27.35 -20.02 34.54
CA VAL A 156 26.80 -18.91 35.34
C VAL A 156 27.54 -17.61 35.07
N ALA A 157 28.85 -17.66 34.82
CA ALA A 157 29.64 -16.49 34.43
C ALA A 157 29.21 -15.96 33.04
N ASP A 158 29.00 -16.86 32.08
CA ASP A 158 28.50 -16.51 30.75
C ASP A 158 27.09 -15.93 30.79
N LEU A 159 26.17 -16.54 31.55
CA LEU A 159 24.81 -16.00 31.73
C LEU A 159 24.82 -14.59 32.34
N ARG A 160 25.72 -14.30 33.30
CA ARG A 160 25.90 -12.94 33.82
C ARG A 160 26.43 -11.98 32.75
N ARG A 161 27.38 -12.43 31.92
CA ARG A 161 27.95 -11.64 30.83
C ARG A 161 26.91 -11.30 29.77
N TYR A 162 26.12 -12.28 29.33
CA TYR A 162 25.01 -12.07 28.41
C TYR A 162 23.93 -11.15 29.00
N ARG A 163 23.60 -11.31 30.27
CA ARG A 163 22.66 -10.42 30.98
C ARG A 163 23.14 -8.97 31.03
N GLN A 164 24.45 -8.74 31.13
CA GLN A 164 25.03 -7.39 31.09
C GLN A 164 25.06 -6.78 29.69
N LEU A 165 25.17 -7.60 28.64
CA LEU A 165 25.18 -7.13 27.24
C LEU A 165 23.77 -6.89 26.69
N LEU A 166 22.76 -7.59 27.21
CA LEU A 166 21.36 -7.53 26.79
C LEU A 166 20.80 -6.09 26.69
N PRO A 167 21.01 -5.19 27.67
CA PRO A 167 20.54 -3.81 27.59
C PRO A 167 21.18 -3.00 26.45
N PHE A 168 22.44 -3.26 26.10
CA PHE A 168 23.13 -2.58 25.01
C PHE A 168 22.59 -3.04 23.66
N VAL A 169 22.38 -4.35 23.50
CA VAL A 169 21.77 -4.91 22.29
C VAL A 169 20.34 -4.37 22.13
N LEU A 170 19.54 -4.36 23.20
CA LEU A 170 18.18 -3.81 23.16
C LEU A 170 18.16 -2.30 22.84
N ARG A 171 19.15 -1.54 23.32
CA ARG A 171 19.30 -0.13 22.96
C ARG A 171 19.62 0.04 21.47
N GLY A 172 20.58 -0.73 20.96
CA GLY A 172 20.92 -0.72 19.53
C GLY A 172 19.75 -1.10 18.63
N ILE A 173 18.94 -2.09 19.04
CA ILE A 173 17.70 -2.45 18.33
C ILE A 173 16.73 -1.28 18.29
N ARG A 174 16.49 -0.59 19.42
CA ARG A 174 15.61 0.58 19.47
C ARG A 174 16.10 1.74 18.61
N GLU A 175 17.41 2.00 18.59
CA GLU A 175 18.00 3.04 17.76
C GLU A 175 17.84 2.71 16.27
N LEU A 176 18.04 1.46 15.88
CA LEU A 176 17.79 0.98 14.52
C LEU A 176 16.31 1.08 14.15
N ASP A 177 15.38 0.74 15.05
CA ASP A 177 13.95 0.90 14.82
C ASP A 177 13.56 2.37 14.58
N LEU A 178 14.14 3.31 15.33
CA LEU A 178 13.93 4.75 15.14
C LEU A 178 14.53 5.26 13.82
N GLU A 179 15.71 4.77 13.42
CA GLU A 179 16.29 5.12 12.12
C GLU A 179 15.45 4.57 10.97
N VAL A 180 15.01 3.31 11.08
CA VAL A 180 14.10 2.70 10.11
C VAL A 180 12.77 3.47 10.03
N GLY A 181 12.25 3.94 11.17
CA GLY A 181 11.07 4.82 11.22
C GLY A 181 11.29 6.11 10.42
N ARG A 182 12.40 6.83 10.69
CA ARG A 182 12.74 8.07 9.98
C ARG A 182 12.95 7.86 8.48
N GLN A 183 13.56 6.75 8.07
CA GLN A 183 13.74 6.42 6.65
C GLN A 183 12.41 6.10 5.95
N ARG A 184 11.45 5.50 6.66
CA ARG A 184 10.09 5.27 6.12
C ARG A 184 9.34 6.58 5.94
N GLU A 185 9.35 7.45 6.95
CA GLU A 185 8.71 8.77 6.82
C GLU A 185 9.28 9.54 5.61
N ARG A 186 10.60 9.52 5.43
CA ARG A 186 11.24 10.13 4.24
C ARG A 186 10.79 9.50 2.93
N ALA A 187 10.64 8.18 2.88
CA ALA A 187 10.15 7.48 1.70
C ALA A 187 8.68 7.84 1.40
N ASP A 188 7.83 7.90 2.42
CA ASP A 188 6.42 8.28 2.29
C ASP A 188 6.28 9.73 1.80
N TYR A 189 7.08 10.66 2.34
CA TYR A 189 7.12 12.05 1.85
C TYR A 189 7.60 12.13 0.40
N ALA A 190 8.61 11.34 0.01
CA ALA A 190 9.10 11.31 -1.37
C ALA A 190 8.05 10.74 -2.33
N GLU A 191 7.30 9.72 -1.91
CA GLU A 191 6.20 9.15 -2.71
C GLU A 191 5.07 10.17 -2.91
N ILE A 192 4.65 10.86 -1.84
CA ILE A 192 3.63 11.92 -1.92
C ILE A 192 4.10 13.05 -2.83
N ALA A 193 5.36 13.48 -2.70
CA ALA A 193 5.92 14.54 -3.55
C ALA A 193 5.94 14.13 -5.04
N LEU A 194 6.30 12.88 -5.34
CA LEU A 194 6.29 12.35 -6.71
C LEU A 194 4.87 12.31 -7.27
N GLN A 195 3.89 11.86 -6.49
CA GLN A 195 2.48 11.85 -6.91
C GLN A 195 1.97 13.26 -7.20
N LEU A 196 2.29 14.23 -6.34
CA LEU A 196 1.92 15.63 -6.56
C LEU A 196 2.57 16.20 -7.84
N GLN A 197 3.84 15.90 -8.07
CA GLN A 197 4.55 16.33 -9.28
C GLN A 197 3.93 15.73 -10.54
N GLN A 198 3.53 14.46 -10.51
CA GLN A 198 2.83 13.80 -11.62
C GLN A 198 1.47 14.42 -11.88
N GLN A 199 0.70 14.76 -10.83
CA GLN A 199 -0.57 15.45 -10.96
C GLN A 199 -0.40 16.83 -11.60
N GLN A 200 0.54 17.64 -11.10
CA GLN A 200 0.86 18.95 -11.65
C GLN A 200 1.28 18.88 -13.13
N PHE A 201 2.03 17.85 -13.51
CA PHE A 201 2.41 17.63 -14.90
C PHE A 201 1.20 17.35 -15.81
N VAL A 202 0.27 16.51 -15.36
CA VAL A 202 -0.97 16.21 -16.10
C VAL A 202 -1.83 17.47 -16.22
N GLU A 203 -2.03 18.21 -15.13
CA GLU A 203 -2.80 19.46 -15.11
C GLU A 203 -2.17 20.50 -16.03
N PHE A 204 -0.85 20.67 -16.02
CA PHE A 204 -0.14 21.57 -16.92
C PHE A 204 -0.36 21.20 -18.39
N HIS A 205 -0.33 19.90 -18.72
CA HIS A 205 -0.57 19.43 -20.07
C HIS A 205 -2.02 19.66 -20.53
N GLN A 206 -3.00 19.47 -19.64
CA GLN A 206 -4.41 19.78 -19.90
C GLN A 206 -4.60 21.29 -20.12
N LEU A 207 -4.07 22.12 -19.22
CA LEU A 207 -4.17 23.58 -19.34
C LEU A 207 -3.52 24.08 -20.64
N LYS A 208 -2.39 23.50 -21.04
CA LYS A 208 -1.73 23.81 -22.31
C LYS A 208 -2.57 23.40 -23.53
N HIS A 209 -3.28 22.28 -23.44
CA HIS A 209 -4.21 21.86 -24.48
C HIS A 209 -5.38 22.84 -24.58
N ASP A 210 -6.01 23.16 -23.45
CA ASP A 210 -7.17 24.05 -23.38
C ASP A 210 -6.81 25.47 -23.85
N TYR A 211 -5.63 25.97 -23.47
CA TYR A 211 -5.13 27.26 -23.95
C TYR A 211 -4.99 27.29 -25.48
N ARG A 212 -4.44 26.23 -26.08
CA ARG A 212 -4.31 26.13 -27.55
C ARG A 212 -5.67 26.05 -28.23
N GLU A 213 -6.63 25.36 -27.64
CA GLU A 213 -7.98 25.28 -28.16
C GLU A 213 -8.67 26.65 -28.10
N LEU A 214 -8.56 27.35 -26.97
CA LEU A 214 -9.09 28.70 -26.79
C LEU A 214 -8.44 29.68 -27.80
N GLN A 215 -7.14 29.57 -28.03
CA GLN A 215 -6.44 30.39 -29.02
C GLN A 215 -6.98 30.15 -30.43
N ARG A 216 -7.19 28.88 -30.84
CA ARG A 216 -7.81 28.55 -32.14
C ARG A 216 -9.23 29.10 -32.25
N GLN A 217 -10.03 29.03 -31.19
CA GLN A 217 -11.38 29.58 -31.16
C GLN A 217 -11.35 31.11 -31.30
N HIS A 218 -10.42 31.77 -30.60
CA HIS A 218 -10.22 33.21 -30.69
C HIS A 218 -9.84 33.65 -32.11
N GLU A 219 -8.87 32.99 -32.73
CA GLU A 219 -8.48 33.24 -34.13
C GLU A 219 -9.66 33.03 -35.10
N LYS A 220 -10.48 32.01 -34.88
CA LYS A 220 -11.68 31.75 -35.68
C LYS A 220 -12.70 32.89 -35.55
N LEU A 221 -12.95 33.35 -34.33
CA LEU A 221 -13.88 34.45 -34.06
C LEU A 221 -13.36 35.78 -34.64
N GLN A 222 -12.07 36.09 -34.47
CA GLN A 222 -11.44 37.26 -35.10
C GLN A 222 -11.60 37.22 -36.63
N ASN A 223 -11.36 36.07 -37.26
CA ASN A 223 -11.52 35.92 -38.70
C ASN A 223 -12.99 36.11 -39.15
N LEU A 224 -13.96 35.61 -38.38
CA LEU A 224 -15.38 35.81 -38.67
C LEU A 224 -15.79 37.29 -38.52
N TYR A 225 -15.30 37.96 -37.48
CA TYR A 225 -15.57 39.37 -37.24
C TYR A 225 -14.94 40.26 -38.32
N ALA A 226 -13.69 39.98 -38.72
CA ALA A 226 -13.04 40.68 -39.83
C ALA A 226 -13.82 40.53 -41.15
N LYS A 227 -14.33 39.32 -41.43
CA LYS A 227 -15.21 39.09 -42.60
C LYS A 227 -16.50 39.89 -42.52
N HIS A 228 -17.09 40.02 -41.34
CA HIS A 228 -18.29 40.82 -41.12
C HIS A 228 -18.01 42.31 -41.38
N LEU A 229 -16.94 42.86 -40.79
CA LEU A 229 -16.54 44.26 -40.98
C LEU A 229 -16.22 44.58 -42.44
N MET A 230 -15.51 43.69 -43.15
CA MET A 230 -15.25 43.86 -44.58
C MET A 230 -16.52 43.86 -45.44
N ARG A 231 -17.60 43.19 -44.98
CA ARG A 231 -18.90 43.20 -45.66
C ARG A 231 -19.66 44.51 -45.42
N GLU A 232 -19.55 45.07 -44.22
CA GLU A 232 -20.23 46.32 -43.84
C GLU A 232 -19.51 47.58 -44.35
N LEU A 233 -18.18 47.51 -44.55
CA LEU A 233 -17.34 48.63 -45.00
C LEU A 233 -16.64 48.29 -46.33
N PRO A 234 -17.38 48.30 -47.47
CA PRO A 234 -16.80 48.01 -48.77
C PRO A 234 -15.77 49.08 -49.17
N GLY A 235 -14.52 48.65 -49.41
CA GLY A 235 -13.39 49.51 -49.79
C GLY A 235 -12.33 49.71 -48.71
N SER A 236 -12.59 49.26 -47.47
CA SER A 236 -11.58 49.28 -46.42
C SER A 236 -10.52 48.19 -46.63
N SER A 237 -9.24 48.55 -46.46
CA SER A 237 -8.13 47.59 -46.56
C SER A 237 -8.15 46.62 -45.36
N ARG A 238 -7.66 45.39 -45.57
CA ARG A 238 -7.54 44.37 -44.51
C ARG A 238 -6.72 44.87 -43.32
N ALA A 239 -5.73 45.71 -43.55
CA ALA A 239 -4.90 46.31 -42.51
C ALA A 239 -5.69 47.28 -41.62
N SER A 240 -6.58 48.08 -42.23
CA SER A 240 -7.44 49.02 -41.50
C SER A 240 -8.48 48.30 -40.63
N VAL A 241 -9.05 47.19 -41.13
CA VAL A 241 -9.96 46.33 -40.36
C VAL A 241 -9.24 45.66 -39.20
N GLN A 242 -8.01 45.18 -39.40
CA GLN A 242 -7.21 44.56 -38.34
C GLN A 242 -6.87 45.57 -37.24
N GLN A 243 -6.52 46.81 -37.60
CA GLN A 243 -6.22 47.86 -36.63
C GLN A 243 -7.43 48.18 -35.72
N VAL A 244 -8.64 48.22 -36.29
CA VAL A 244 -9.88 48.42 -35.50
C VAL A 244 -10.14 47.25 -34.54
N ILE A 245 -9.85 46.02 -34.98
CA ILE A 245 -9.97 44.82 -34.13
C ILE A 245 -8.97 44.87 -32.97
N ASP A 246 -7.70 45.20 -33.26
CA ASP A 246 -6.65 45.26 -32.26
C ASP A 246 -6.92 46.39 -31.24
N ASP A 247 -7.42 47.54 -31.70
CA ASP A 247 -7.84 48.65 -30.83
C ASP A 247 -9.01 48.25 -29.92
N GLN A 248 -10.04 47.57 -30.45
CA GLN A 248 -11.17 47.06 -29.66
C GLN A 248 -10.75 46.01 -28.61
N LEU A 249 -9.84 45.11 -28.98
CA LEU A 249 -9.30 44.07 -28.09
C LEU A 249 -8.40 44.66 -27.00
N SER A 250 -7.64 45.71 -27.31
CA SER A 250 -6.81 46.41 -26.33
C SER A 250 -7.63 47.10 -25.23
N VAL A 251 -8.84 47.54 -25.56
CA VAL A 251 -9.79 48.15 -24.60
C VAL A 251 -10.43 47.09 -23.70
N THR A 252 -10.68 45.88 -24.22
CA THR A 252 -11.29 44.78 -23.44
C THR A 252 -10.29 44.01 -22.57
N ASN A 253 -9.01 43.94 -22.96
CA ASN A 253 -7.94 43.24 -22.20
C ASN A 253 -7.36 44.04 -21.02
N ARG A 254 -7.99 45.14 -20.58
CA ARG A 254 -7.58 45.87 -19.36
C ARG A 254 -7.96 45.17 -18.04
N VAL A 255 -8.49 43.95 -18.09
CA VAL A 255 -8.71 43.13 -16.89
C VAL A 255 -7.37 42.55 -16.45
N PRO A 256 -6.86 42.87 -15.25
CA PRO A 256 -5.57 42.36 -14.79
C PRO A 256 -5.64 40.84 -14.67
N VAL A 257 -4.79 40.14 -15.42
CA VAL A 257 -4.57 38.70 -15.25
C VAL A 257 -3.91 38.52 -13.88
N PRO A 258 -4.50 37.76 -12.93
CA PRO A 258 -3.85 37.48 -11.66
C PRO A 258 -2.53 36.75 -11.95
N ARG A 259 -1.42 37.32 -11.46
CA ARG A 259 -0.11 36.65 -11.57
C ARG A 259 -0.18 35.30 -10.86
N PRO A 260 0.31 34.21 -11.48
CA PRO A 260 0.39 32.93 -10.80
C PRO A 260 1.31 33.06 -9.58
N VAL A 261 0.84 32.61 -8.42
CA VAL A 261 1.47 32.72 -7.08
C VAL A 261 2.75 31.86 -6.95
N TRP A 262 3.27 31.30 -8.03
CA TRP A 262 4.44 30.40 -8.03
C TRP A 262 5.79 31.11 -8.23
N GLU A 263 5.85 32.45 -8.26
CA GLU A 263 7.10 33.18 -8.03
C GLU A 263 7.49 33.05 -6.55
N PHE A 264 7.93 31.85 -6.15
CA PHE A 264 8.78 31.68 -5.00
C PHE A 264 10.04 32.50 -5.27
N THR A 265 10.23 33.54 -4.47
CA THR A 265 11.44 34.35 -4.42
C THR A 265 12.65 33.45 -4.13
N GLU A 266 13.40 33.09 -5.18
CA GLU A 266 14.84 32.83 -5.08
C GLU A 266 15.56 34.17 -4.84
N SER A 267 15.35 34.79 -3.68
CA SER A 267 16.24 35.84 -3.18
C SER A 267 16.05 36.01 -1.68
N ASP A 268 17.05 35.53 -0.94
CA ASP A 268 17.55 36.03 0.35
C ASP A 268 17.84 34.90 1.36
N GLY A 269 18.71 33.99 0.94
CA GLY A 269 19.53 33.17 1.83
C GLY A 269 20.98 33.65 1.82
N LYS A 270 21.22 34.94 2.08
CA LYS A 270 22.56 35.47 2.34
C LYS A 270 22.61 36.14 3.71
N GLY A 271 23.45 35.58 4.57
CA GLY A 271 24.20 36.34 5.59
C GLY A 271 23.40 36.83 6.79
N GLY A 272 23.11 35.92 7.72
CA GLY A 272 22.83 36.26 9.11
C GLY A 272 23.95 35.73 10.02
N GLU A 273 25.13 36.31 9.91
CA GLU A 273 26.11 36.33 11.00
C GLU A 273 25.44 36.99 12.21
N LEU A 274 25.24 36.26 13.30
CA LEU A 274 25.08 36.86 14.61
C LEU A 274 26.16 36.31 15.52
N ALA A 275 27.08 37.22 15.82
CA ALA A 275 28.11 37.12 16.81
C ALA A 275 27.54 36.88 18.22
N GLU A 276 28.34 36.16 18.99
CA GLU A 276 28.71 36.43 20.38
C GLU A 276 27.84 37.45 21.15
N ASP A 277 27.14 36.96 22.18
CA ASP A 277 27.21 37.56 23.51
C ASP A 277 26.52 36.64 24.53
N ALA A 278 27.33 35.96 25.35
CA ALA A 278 26.90 35.41 26.64
C ALA A 278 28.11 35.31 27.57
N SER A 279 28.56 36.48 28.04
CA SER A 279 29.30 36.59 29.30
C SER A 279 28.34 37.06 30.39
N SER A 280 28.46 36.40 31.54
CA SER A 280 28.22 36.92 32.91
C SER A 280 26.91 36.53 33.62
N ALA A 281 27.14 35.84 34.76
CA ALA A 281 26.38 35.85 36.02
C ALA A 281 25.02 35.13 36.02
N SER A 282 24.71 34.18 36.90
CA SER A 282 25.19 33.85 38.25
C SER A 282 24.95 32.37 38.55
#